data_AF-A0A822IMS8-F1
#
_entry.id   AF-A0A822IMS8-F1
#
_cell.length_a   1.000
_cell.length_b   1.000
_cell.length_c   1.000
_cell.angle_alpha   90.00
_cell.angle_beta   90.00
_cell.angle_gamma   90.00
#
_symmetry.space_group_name_H-M   'P 1'
#
loop_
_entity.id
_entity.type
_entity.pdbx_description
1 polymer ?
#
loop_
_entity_poly.entity_id
_entity_poly.type
_entity_poly.pdbx_seq_one_letter_code
_entity_poly.pdbx_strand_id
1 'polypeptide(L)' 'MPYKTIKIRDETYENINILIGDLMKELKRPVSIDEALRYLLKCRKNRPSTFAGGWKTDENEIEKIKSELKESWKRWEL' A
#
# COMPACT_ATOMS: atom_id res chain seq x y z
N MET A 1 -18.36 -5.21 19.81
CA MET A 1 -19.09 -4.78 18.61
C MET A 1 -19.93 -5.94 18.11
N PRO A 2 -21.17 -5.74 17.63
CA PRO A 2 -21.98 -6.84 17.10
C PRO A 2 -21.35 -7.40 15.82
N TYR A 3 -21.26 -8.73 15.73
CA TYR A 3 -20.83 -9.42 14.52
C TYR A 3 -21.95 -9.40 13.48
N LYS A 4 -21.62 -9.05 12.24
CA LYS A 4 -22.57 -9.06 11.12
C LYS A 4 -22.21 -10.19 10.18
N THR A 5 -23.17 -11.06 9.89
CA THR A 5 -22.97 -12.14 8.92
C THR A 5 -22.94 -11.57 7.51
N ILE A 6 -21.94 -11.97 6.73
CA ILE A 6 -21.78 -11.57 5.33
C ILE A 6 -21.81 -12.84 4.49
N LYS A 7 -22.63 -12.85 3.44
CA LYS A 7 -22.59 -13.92 2.44
C LYS A 7 -21.51 -13.60 1.42
N ILE A 8 -20.67 -14.58 1.14
CA ILE A 8 -19.62 -14.50 0.12
C ILE A 8 -19.85 -15.62 -0.89
N ARG A 9 -19.42 -15.40 -2.14
CA ARG A 9 -19.44 -16.43 -3.18
C ARG A 9 -18.33 -17.44 -2.90
N ASP A 10 -18.52 -18.68 -3.34
CA ASP A 10 -17.53 -19.75 -3.16
C ASP A 10 -16.17 -19.38 -3.75
N GLU A 11 -16.16 -18.81 -4.95
CA GLU A 11 -14.95 -18.27 -5.60
C GLU A 11 -14.21 -17.26 -4.72
N THR A 12 -14.95 -16.39 -4.01
CA THR A 12 -14.34 -15.39 -3.13
C THR A 12 -13.76 -16.04 -1.89
N TYR A 13 -14.45 -17.05 -1.33
CA TYR A 13 -13.96 -17.81 -0.19
C TYR A 13 -12.68 -18.57 -0.51
N GLU A 14 -12.63 -19.20 -1.68
CA GLU A 14 -11.45 -19.94 -2.15
C GLU A 14 -10.23 -19.02 -2.33
N ASN A 15 -10.42 -17.85 -2.93
CA ASN A 15 -9.37 -16.84 -3.06
C ASN A 15 -8.83 -16.36 -1.69
N ILE A 16 -9.71 -16.21 -0.69
CA ILE A 16 -9.29 -15.85 0.68
C ILE A 16 -8.47 -16.98 1.30
N ASN A 17 -8.85 -18.25 1.08
CA ASN A 17 -8.09 -19.39 1.60
C ASN A 17 -6.71 -19.51 0.96
N ILE A 18 -6.58 -19.27 -0.34
CA ILE A 18 -5.27 -19.23 -1.02
C ILE A 18 -4.39 -18.18 -0.37
N LEU A 19 -4.90 -16.96 -0.19
CA LEU A 19 -4.19 -15.87 0.48
C LEU A 19 -3.75 -16.25 1.90
N ILE A 20 -4.64 -16.88 2.68
CA ILE A 20 -4.31 -17.35 4.03
C ILE A 20 -3.17 -18.35 3.99
N GLY A 21 -3.21 -19.31 3.05
CA GLY A 21 -2.15 -20.29 2.86
C GLY A 21 -0.79 -19.64 2.57
N ASP A 22 -0.77 -18.61 1.73
CA ASP A 22 0.46 -17.88 1.42
C ASP A 22 0.95 -17.04 2.60
N LEU A 23 0.06 -16.35 3.30
CA LEU A 23 0.40 -15.62 4.52
C LEU A 23 0.94 -16.55 5.62
N MET A 24 0.40 -17.76 5.75
CA MET A 24 0.90 -18.76 6.71
C MET A 24 2.32 -19.21 6.38
N LYS A 25 2.66 -19.37 5.09
CA LYS A 25 4.02 -19.70 4.65
C LYS A 25 4.99 -18.55 4.97
N GLU A 26 4.60 -17.32 4.67
CA GLU A 26 5.43 -16.13 4.91
C GLU A 26 5.65 -15.86 6.39
N LEU A 27 4.59 -15.89 7.19
CA LEU A 27 4.62 -15.56 8.62
C LEU A 27 5.00 -16.74 9.52
N LYS A 28 5.09 -17.96 8.95
CA LYS A 28 5.37 -19.22 9.65
C LYS A 28 4.48 -19.48 10.87
N ARG A 29 3.22 -19.02 10.81
CA ARG A 29 2.22 -19.19 11.87
C ARG A 29 0.82 -19.33 11.28
N PRO A 30 -0.14 -19.92 12.00
CA PRO A 30 -1.55 -19.90 11.60
C PRO A 30 -2.08 -18.47 11.49
N VAL A 31 -2.87 -18.20 10.45
CA VAL A 31 -3.46 -16.89 10.17
C VAL A 31 -4.98 -17.02 10.15
N SER A 32 -5.67 -16.12 10.86
CA SER A 32 -7.14 -16.10 10.89
C SER A 32 -7.71 -15.35 9.68
N ILE A 33 -8.97 -15.64 9.33
CA ILE A 33 -9.69 -14.92 8.28
C ILE A 33 -9.74 -13.40 8.56
N ASP A 34 -9.96 -13.00 9.83
CA ASP A 34 -9.97 -11.57 10.21
C ASP A 34 -8.60 -10.91 9.93
N GLU A 35 -7.51 -11.61 10.22
CA GLU A 35 -6.15 -11.13 9.97
C GLU A 35 -5.87 -11.00 8.47
N ALA A 36 -6.24 -11.99 7.67
CA ALA A 36 -6.09 -11.95 6.22
C ALA A 36 -6.91 -10.81 5.59
N LEU A 37 -8.14 -10.57 6.07
CA LEU A 37 -8.96 -9.43 5.64
C LEU A 37 -8.33 -8.09 6.03
N ARG A 38 -7.79 -7.96 7.25
CA ARG A 38 -7.06 -6.75 7.66
C ARG A 38 -5.83 -6.52 6.80
N TYR A 39 -5.11 -7.59 6.45
CA TYR A 39 -3.96 -7.51 5.54
C TYR A 39 -4.38 -6.97 4.18
N LEU A 40 -5.44 -7.51 3.56
CA LEU A 40 -5.99 -7.00 2.29
C LEU A 40 -6.40 -5.53 2.37
N LEU A 41 -7.09 -5.14 3.45
CA LEU A 41 -7.53 -3.76 3.65
C LEU A 41 -6.35 -2.80 3.85
N LYS A 42 -5.28 -3.24 4.52
CA LYS A 42 -4.02 -2.48 4.64
C LYS A 42 -3.29 -2.38 3.30
N CYS A 43 -3.19 -3.48 2.55
CA CYS A 43 -2.54 -3.50 1.23
C CYS A 43 -3.26 -2.67 0.19
N ARG A 44 -4.60 -2.54 0.26
CA ARG A 44 -5.36 -1.61 -0.58
C ARG A 44 -5.10 -0.15 -0.25
N LYS A 45 -4.76 0.16 1.01
CA LYS A 45 -4.81 1.54 1.49
C LYS A 45 -3.65 2.41 1.03
N ASN A 46 -2.45 1.90 0.79
CA ASN A 46 -1.32 2.72 0.36
C ASN A 46 -0.20 1.85 -0.24
N ARG A 47 -0.22 1.60 -1.56
CA ARG A 47 1.03 1.25 -2.23
C ARG A 47 1.62 2.53 -2.79
N PRO A 48 2.87 2.91 -2.45
CA PRO A 48 3.55 4.03 -3.09
C PRO A 48 3.55 3.93 -4.62
N SER A 49 3.56 2.71 -5.16
CA SER A 49 3.45 2.45 -6.60
C SER A 49 2.12 2.88 -7.21
N THR A 50 1.04 3.00 -6.44
CA THR A 50 -0.24 3.54 -6.93
C THR A 50 -0.15 5.04 -7.24
N PHE A 51 0.84 5.74 -6.68
CA PHE A 51 1.11 7.16 -6.95
C PHE A 51 2.16 7.35 -8.06
N ALA A 52 2.74 6.27 -8.60
CA ALA A 52 3.69 6.36 -9.71
C ALA A 52 2.98 6.90 -10.97
N GLY A 53 3.54 7.96 -11.56
CA GLY A 53 2.96 8.65 -12.72
C GLY A 53 1.76 9.56 -12.42
N GLY A 54 1.34 9.67 -11.15
CA GLY A 54 0.26 10.56 -10.72
C GLY A 54 0.67 12.01 -10.54
N TRP A 55 1.97 12.29 -10.42
CA TRP A 55 2.48 13.65 -10.33
C TRP A 55 2.49 14.30 -11.71
N LYS A 56 1.61 15.28 -11.91
CA LYS A 56 1.67 16.22 -13.04
C LYS A 56 2.33 17.51 -12.56
N THR A 57 3.59 17.70 -12.92
CA THR A 57 4.37 18.90 -12.58
C THR A 57 4.34 19.86 -13.77
N ASP A 58 4.13 21.14 -13.54
CA ASP A 58 4.29 22.16 -14.58
C ASP A 58 5.72 22.72 -14.65
N GLU A 59 6.07 23.36 -15.76
CA GLU A 59 7.42 23.84 -16.03
C GLU A 59 7.94 24.81 -14.94
N ASN A 60 7.07 25.67 -14.41
CA ASN A 60 7.45 26.64 -13.38
C ASN A 60 7.71 25.94 -12.04
N GLU A 61 6.92 24.92 -11.73
CA GLU A 61 7.10 24.10 -10.54
C GLU A 61 8.44 23.33 -10.59
N ILE A 62 8.82 22.79 -11.76
CA ILE A 62 10.13 22.16 -11.97
C ILE A 62 11.27 23.17 -11.74
N GLU A 63 11.15 24.37 -12.29
CA GLU A 63 12.18 25.41 -12.18
C GLU A 63 12.36 25.88 -10.74
N LYS A 64 11.25 26.05 -10.02
CA LYS A 64 11.24 26.36 -8.59
C LYS A 64 11.93 25.26 -7.78
N ILE A 65 11.56 23.99 -7.98
CA ILE A 65 12.17 22.85 -7.29
C ILE A 65 13.68 22.81 -7.56
N LYS A 66 14.11 22.99 -8.81
CA LYS A 66 15.55 23.03 -9.16
C LYS A 66 16.29 24.16 -8.45
N SER A 67 15.68 25.35 -8.36
CA SER A 67 16.29 26.49 -7.68
C SER A 67 16.46 26.25 -6.17
N GLU A 68 15.42 25.71 -5.52
CA GLU A 68 15.43 25.39 -4.09
C GLU A 68 16.43 24.27 -3.77
N LEU A 69 16.52 23.26 -4.65
CA LEU A 69 17.50 22.19 -4.51
C LEU A 69 18.93 22.75 -4.61
N LYS A 70 19.20 23.61 -5.60
CA LYS A 70 20.52 24.22 -5.79
C LYS A 70 20.95 25.06 -4.60
N GLU A 71 20.03 25.85 -4.02
CA GLU A 71 20.30 26.63 -2.82
C GLU A 71 20.52 25.73 -1.59
N SER A 72 19.79 24.63 -1.47
CA SER A 72 19.97 23.66 -0.39
C SER A 72 21.30 22.92 -0.50
N TRP A 73 21.72 22.54 -1.72
CA TRP A 73 23.01 21.90 -1.98
C TRP A 73 24.19 22.80 -1.62
N LYS A 74 24.13 24.10 -1.95
CA LYS A 74 25.14 25.08 -1.52
C LYS A 74 25.28 25.17 0.00
N ARG A 75 24.18 24.96 0.74
CA ARG A 75 24.21 24.95 2.22
C ARG A 75 24.81 23.67 2.79
N TRP A 76 24.77 22.57 2.03
CA TRP A 76 25.32 21.27 2.43
C TRP A 76 26.80 21.10 2.04
N GLU A 77 27.32 21.91 1.10
CA GLU A 77 28.76 21.98 0.77
C GLU A 77 29.59 22.82 1.77
N LEU A 78 28.99 23.25 2.89
CA LEU A 78 29.66 23.87 4.05
C LEU A 78 29.99 22.83 5.12
#